data_AF-A0A959LRP8-F1
#
_entry.id   AF-A0A959LRP8-F1
#
_cell.length_a   1.000
_cell.length_b   1.000
_cell.length_c   1.000
_cell.angle_alpha   90.00
_cell.angle_beta   90.00
_cell.angle_gamma   90.00
#
_symmetry.space_group_name_H-M   'P 1'
#
loop_
_entity.id
_entity.type
_entity.pdbx_description
1 polymer ?
#
loop_
_entity_poly.entity_id
_entity_poly.type
_entity_poly.pdbx_seq_one_letter_code
_entity_poly.pdbx_strand_id
1 'polypeptide(L)'
;MKNKGVITALLLFVTIAISSTGYAQQCKSPAKWFADTYAVFEKYGGSHKYATAAKMAIKFINSNTNGWGKIGPRSLALPGSANGTLQGLGDRTFITVPCNKNSVTITVKKTGGQAKAEVTICSYNTSGKGGKNLHVYSFKPGPGNASKSFKVDGVNGKMISVRMNGQTATKKFEYSISAK
;
A
#
# COMPACT_ATOMS: atom_id res chain seq x y z
N MET A 1 -71.56 22.87 -20.45
CA MET A 1 -71.28 21.84 -19.42
C MET A 1 -70.37 20.76 -20.02
N LYS A 2 -69.10 20.71 -19.61
CA LYS A 2 -68.33 19.48 -19.28
C LYS A 2 -66.85 19.85 -19.07
N ASN A 3 -66.51 19.98 -17.79
CA ASN A 3 -65.17 19.92 -17.21
C ASN A 3 -64.40 18.69 -17.71
N LYS A 4 -63.13 18.86 -18.08
CA LYS A 4 -62.00 17.96 -17.80
C LYS A 4 -60.75 18.85 -17.78
N GLY A 5 -60.13 19.18 -16.65
CA GLY A 5 -59.67 18.26 -15.61
C GLY A 5 -58.17 18.04 -15.84
N VAL A 6 -57.38 19.00 -15.39
CA VAL A 6 -55.91 19.02 -15.40
C VAL A 6 -55.38 17.86 -14.55
N ILE A 7 -54.44 17.07 -15.09
CA ILE A 7 -53.59 16.18 -14.29
C ILE A 7 -52.14 16.48 -14.65
N THR A 8 -51.55 17.38 -13.87
CA THR A 8 -50.12 17.66 -13.89
C THR A 8 -49.40 16.51 -13.18
N ALA A 9 -48.75 15.64 -13.93
CA ALA A 9 -47.88 14.60 -13.38
C ALA A 9 -46.58 15.26 -12.87
N LEU A 10 -46.52 15.47 -11.55
CA LEU A 10 -45.31 15.93 -10.86
C LEU A 10 -44.31 14.77 -10.81
N LEU A 11 -43.40 14.71 -11.78
CA LEU A 11 -42.25 13.79 -11.74
C LEU A 11 -41.29 14.23 -10.62
N LEU A 12 -41.43 13.59 -9.46
CA LEU A 12 -40.44 13.60 -8.39
C LEU A 12 -39.20 12.81 -8.86
N PHE A 13 -38.26 13.51 -9.50
CA PHE A 13 -36.90 13.02 -9.68
C PHE A 13 -36.22 12.98 -8.30
N VAL A 14 -36.30 11.83 -7.63
CA VAL A 14 -35.39 11.53 -6.53
C VAL A 14 -34.01 11.35 -7.15
N THR A 15 -33.24 12.44 -7.21
CA THR A 15 -31.81 12.37 -7.51
C THR A 15 -31.13 11.67 -6.33
N ILE A 16 -31.00 10.35 -6.42
CA ILE A 16 -30.05 9.63 -5.58
C ILE A 16 -28.68 10.14 -6.01
N ALA A 17 -28.13 11.07 -5.23
CA ALA A 17 -26.72 11.39 -5.29
C ALA A 17 -25.98 10.09 -4.93
N ILE A 18 -25.59 9.32 -5.95
CA ILE A 18 -24.60 8.27 -5.81
C ILE A 18 -23.31 9.03 -5.51
N SER A 19 -23.05 9.23 -4.22
CA SER A 19 -21.72 9.61 -3.73
C SER A 19 -20.82 8.46 -4.15
N SER A 20 -20.20 8.59 -5.33
CA SER A 20 -19.14 7.71 -5.77
C SER A 20 -17.99 7.92 -4.79
N THR A 21 -18.02 7.15 -3.70
CA THR A 21 -16.88 6.95 -2.83
C THR A 21 -15.80 6.39 -3.74
N GLY A 22 -14.92 7.28 -4.19
CA GLY A 22 -13.72 6.94 -4.96
C GLY A 22 -12.75 6.16 -4.08
N TYR A 23 -13.16 5.00 -3.58
CA TYR A 23 -12.38 4.06 -2.80
C TYR A 23 -12.04 2.87 -3.70
N ALA A 24 -11.23 3.08 -4.72
CA ALA A 24 -10.70 1.99 -5.51
C ALA A 24 -9.38 2.33 -6.19
N GLN A 25 -8.36 2.77 -5.43
CA GLN A 25 -7.02 2.29 -5.79
C GLN A 25 -6.84 0.94 -5.11
N GLN A 26 -7.36 -0.10 -5.79
CA GLN A 26 -7.31 -1.49 -5.35
C GLN A 26 -5.87 -1.92 -5.07
N CYS A 27 -5.71 -2.88 -4.16
CA CYS A 27 -4.49 -3.63 -3.95
C CYS A 27 -4.02 -4.27 -5.26
N LYS A 28 -3.25 -3.53 -6.06
CA LYS A 28 -2.57 -4.06 -7.24
C LYS A 28 -1.44 -4.93 -6.74
N SER A 29 -1.72 -6.22 -6.60
CA SER A 29 -0.77 -7.18 -6.04
C SER A 29 0.28 -7.57 -7.07
N PRO A 30 1.57 -7.44 -6.78
CA PRO A 30 2.56 -8.32 -7.39
C PRO A 30 2.42 -9.73 -6.79
N ALA A 31 1.32 -10.44 -7.06
CA ALA A 31 0.94 -11.68 -6.37
C ALA A 31 2.07 -12.74 -6.37
N LYS A 32 2.84 -12.79 -7.46
CA LYS A 32 4.03 -13.64 -7.57
C LYS A 32 5.08 -13.33 -6.49
N TRP A 33 5.36 -12.06 -6.22
CA TRP A 33 6.35 -11.66 -5.22
C TRP A 33 5.95 -12.08 -3.80
N PHE A 34 4.66 -11.96 -3.48
CA PHE A 34 4.13 -12.43 -2.22
C PHE A 34 4.25 -13.95 -2.09
N ALA A 35 3.78 -14.70 -3.11
CA ALA A 35 3.87 -16.15 -3.12
C ALA A 35 5.32 -16.66 -3.02
N ASP A 36 6.24 -16.10 -3.82
CA ASP A 36 7.65 -16.50 -3.80
C ASP A 36 8.31 -16.18 -2.46
N THR A 37 8.04 -14.99 -1.90
CA THR A 37 8.58 -14.59 -0.59
C THR A 37 8.05 -15.50 0.51
N TYR A 38 6.76 -15.85 0.46
CA TYR A 38 6.14 -16.75 1.41
C TYR A 38 6.72 -18.16 1.31
N ALA A 39 6.91 -18.68 0.09
CA ALA A 39 7.54 -19.99 -0.13
C ALA A 39 8.98 -20.04 0.42
N VAL A 40 9.76 -18.97 0.23
CA VAL A 40 11.08 -18.87 0.87
C VAL A 40 10.92 -18.85 2.39
N PHE A 41 10.00 -18.06 2.93
CA PHE A 41 9.78 -17.99 4.37
C PHE A 41 9.41 -19.36 4.97
N GLU A 42 8.46 -20.09 4.39
CA GLU A 42 8.03 -21.42 4.85
C GLU A 42 9.14 -22.46 4.81
N LYS A 43 9.93 -22.47 3.72
CA LYS A 43 11.07 -23.39 3.57
C LYS A 43 12.04 -23.32 4.76
N TYR A 44 12.17 -22.15 5.37
CA TYR A 44 13.03 -21.92 6.53
C TYR A 44 12.25 -21.78 7.85
N GLY A 45 10.90 -21.79 7.84
CA GLY A 45 10.06 -21.52 9.01
C GLY A 45 9.79 -22.74 9.90
N GLY A 46 9.77 -23.95 9.33
CA GLY A 46 9.50 -25.19 10.08
C GLY A 46 10.69 -25.68 10.90
N SER A 47 11.90 -25.62 10.34
CA SER A 47 13.15 -26.10 10.97
C SER A 47 14.01 -25.01 11.61
N HIS A 48 13.70 -23.72 11.40
CA HIS A 48 14.46 -22.59 11.95
C HIS A 48 13.52 -21.57 12.62
N LYS A 49 14.04 -20.84 13.62
CA LYS A 49 13.32 -19.74 14.29
C LYS A 49 12.91 -18.66 13.28
N TYR A 50 11.77 -17.99 13.50
CA TYR A 50 11.23 -16.89 12.67
C TYR A 50 12.28 -15.94 12.10
N ALA A 51 13.26 -15.52 12.91
CA ALA A 51 14.32 -14.61 12.50
C ALA A 51 15.13 -15.12 11.29
N THR A 52 15.39 -16.42 11.20
CA THR A 52 16.10 -17.03 10.08
C THR A 52 15.24 -17.02 8.82
N ALA A 53 13.98 -17.43 8.93
CA ALA A 53 13.04 -17.38 7.82
C ALA A 53 12.85 -15.96 7.27
N ALA A 54 12.67 -14.99 8.18
CA ALA A 54 12.58 -13.57 7.84
C ALA A 54 13.85 -13.08 7.12
N LYS A 55 15.04 -13.43 7.63
CA LYS A 55 16.32 -13.04 7.01
C LYS A 55 16.45 -13.60 5.59
N MET A 56 16.07 -14.86 5.36
CA MET A 56 16.13 -15.49 4.04
C MET A 56 15.13 -14.89 3.07
N ALA A 57 13.90 -14.63 3.51
CA ALA A 57 12.88 -13.97 2.70
C ALA A 57 13.26 -12.52 2.35
N ILE A 58 13.81 -11.75 3.30
CA ILE A 58 14.36 -10.41 3.04
C ILE A 58 15.51 -10.47 2.03
N LYS A 59 16.43 -11.43 2.17
CA LYS A 59 17.52 -11.64 1.22
C LYS A 59 16.97 -11.92 -0.18
N PHE A 60 15.96 -12.79 -0.29
CA PHE A 60 15.29 -13.07 -1.57
C PHE A 60 14.72 -11.80 -2.21
N ILE A 61 13.95 -11.00 -1.47
CA ILE A 61 13.37 -9.75 -2.00
C ILE A 61 14.49 -8.83 -2.50
N ASN A 62 15.50 -8.62 -1.67
CA ASN A 62 16.58 -7.69 -1.97
C ASN A 62 17.44 -8.13 -3.16
N SER A 63 17.81 -9.41 -3.27
CA SER A 63 18.62 -9.92 -4.40
C SER A 63 17.89 -9.82 -5.74
N ASN A 64 16.55 -9.83 -5.72
CA ASN A 64 15.75 -9.77 -6.94
C ASN A 64 15.24 -8.34 -7.27
N THR A 65 15.36 -7.36 -6.37
CA THR A 65 14.84 -5.97 -6.58
C THR A 65 15.82 -4.83 -6.31
N ASN A 66 16.99 -5.12 -5.75
CA ASN A 66 18.07 -4.14 -5.62
C ASN A 66 18.98 -4.23 -6.85
N GLY A 67 19.20 -3.08 -7.49
CA GLY A 67 20.01 -2.95 -8.70
C GLY A 67 19.52 -1.81 -9.60
N TRP A 68 20.42 -1.27 -10.42
CA TRP A 68 20.06 -0.33 -11.48
C TRP A 68 19.18 -1.07 -12.52
N GLY A 69 18.01 -0.52 -12.83
CA GLY A 69 17.04 -1.13 -13.76
C GLY A 69 16.14 -2.25 -13.21
N LYS A 70 16.30 -2.69 -11.95
CA LYS A 70 15.42 -3.73 -11.38
C LYS A 70 14.08 -3.16 -10.91
N ILE A 71 13.00 -3.61 -11.55
CA ILE A 71 11.60 -3.25 -11.25
C ILE A 71 11.01 -4.28 -10.29
N GLY A 72 10.48 -3.83 -9.15
CA GLY A 72 9.84 -4.71 -8.17
C GLY A 72 9.75 -4.13 -6.76
N PRO A 73 9.06 -4.84 -5.84
CA PRO A 73 8.89 -4.41 -4.46
C PRO A 73 10.18 -4.55 -3.66
N ARG A 74 10.46 -3.58 -2.77
CA ARG A 74 11.60 -3.63 -1.84
C ARG A 74 11.19 -4.26 -0.51
N SER A 75 12.12 -4.85 0.23
CA SER A 75 11.79 -5.38 1.56
C SER A 75 11.57 -4.24 2.56
N LEU A 76 10.54 -4.32 3.38
CA LEU A 76 10.38 -3.54 4.60
C LEU A 76 10.50 -4.50 5.79
N ALA A 77 11.63 -4.45 6.49
CA ALA A 77 11.89 -5.33 7.63
C ALA A 77 10.94 -5.01 8.81
N LEU A 78 10.71 -6.03 9.66
CA LEU A 78 9.86 -5.95 10.85
C LEU A 78 10.68 -6.31 12.10
N PRO A 79 11.11 -5.35 12.93
CA PRO A 79 11.07 -3.91 12.70
C PRO A 79 12.11 -3.46 11.67
N GLY A 80 11.90 -2.28 11.06
CA GLY A 80 12.83 -1.77 10.06
C GLY A 80 12.42 -0.42 9.48
N SER A 81 13.33 0.17 8.71
CA SER A 81 13.07 1.40 7.96
C SER A 81 13.81 1.43 6.63
N ALA A 82 13.34 2.26 5.72
CA ALA A 82 13.98 2.53 4.44
C ALA A 82 13.74 3.99 4.05
N ASN A 83 14.68 4.56 3.30
CA ASN A 83 14.56 5.89 2.74
C ASN A 83 14.56 5.82 1.21
N GLY A 84 14.04 6.86 0.56
CA GLY A 84 14.13 6.96 -0.88
C GLY A 84 13.49 8.20 -1.45
N THR A 85 13.46 8.23 -2.79
CA THR A 85 12.92 9.34 -3.58
C THR A 85 12.09 8.78 -4.72
N LEU A 86 10.85 9.26 -4.85
CA LEU A 86 10.05 9.08 -6.06
C LEU A 86 10.32 10.26 -6.98
N GLN A 87 10.68 9.97 -8.24
CA GLN A 87 10.82 10.98 -9.28
C GLN A 87 9.54 11.00 -10.12
N GLY A 88 8.93 12.19 -10.26
CA GLY A 88 7.80 12.38 -11.13
C GLY A 88 6.57 11.55 -10.76
N LEU A 89 6.07 10.79 -11.75
CA LEU A 89 4.97 9.82 -11.59
C LEU A 89 5.44 8.42 -11.17
N GLY A 90 6.69 8.31 -10.71
CA GLY A 90 7.29 7.04 -10.32
C GLY A 90 6.55 6.36 -9.16
N ASP A 91 6.72 5.05 -9.09
CA ASP A 91 6.11 4.20 -8.06
C ASP A 91 7.20 3.46 -7.29
N ARG A 92 6.99 3.28 -5.98
CA ARG A 92 7.75 2.36 -5.16
C ARG A 92 6.80 1.55 -4.30
N THR A 93 6.91 0.23 -4.41
CA THR A 93 6.26 -0.70 -3.48
C THR A 93 7.27 -1.27 -2.50
N PHE A 94 6.87 -1.37 -1.24
CA PHE A 94 7.55 -2.11 -0.19
C PHE A 94 6.69 -3.30 0.22
N ILE A 95 7.30 -4.44 0.54
CA ILE A 95 6.61 -5.60 1.11
C ILE A 95 7.33 -6.09 2.37
N THR A 96 6.57 -6.53 3.36
CA THR A 96 7.12 -7.19 4.54
C THR A 96 7.23 -8.69 4.31
N VAL A 97 8.02 -9.38 5.13
CA VAL A 97 7.84 -10.82 5.36
C VAL A 97 6.53 -11.08 6.15
N PRO A 98 6.07 -12.33 6.31
CA PRO A 98 4.93 -12.63 7.17
C PRO A 98 5.12 -12.04 8.56
N CYS A 99 4.15 -11.30 9.07
CA CYS A 99 4.26 -10.65 10.38
C CYS A 99 4.18 -11.70 11.50
N ASN A 100 5.00 -11.53 12.53
CA ASN A 100 4.93 -12.31 13.77
C ASN A 100 4.10 -11.64 14.88
N LYS A 101 3.49 -10.48 14.59
CA LYS A 101 2.62 -9.74 15.50
C LYS A 101 1.26 -9.52 14.86
N ASN A 102 0.22 -9.44 15.68
CA ASN A 102 -1.13 -9.16 15.19
C ASN A 102 -1.33 -7.70 14.74
N SER A 103 -0.48 -6.79 15.21
CA SER A 103 -0.49 -5.38 14.82
C SER A 103 0.90 -4.94 14.39
N VAL A 104 0.96 -4.14 13.34
CA VAL A 104 2.17 -3.43 12.87
C VAL A 104 1.84 -1.96 12.70
N THR A 105 2.74 -1.08 13.13
CA THR A 105 2.63 0.36 12.84
C THR A 105 3.50 0.70 11.65
N ILE A 106 2.87 1.16 10.56
CA ILE A 106 3.57 1.69 9.40
C ILE A 106 3.61 3.21 9.52
N THR A 107 4.80 3.79 9.43
CA THR A 107 4.97 5.25 9.39
C THR A 107 5.62 5.67 8.10
N VAL A 108 5.00 6.59 7.38
CA VAL A 108 5.57 7.24 6.20
C VAL A 108 5.79 8.71 6.53
N LYS A 109 7.02 9.20 6.35
CA LYS A 109 7.41 10.58 6.51
C LYS A 109 7.82 11.15 5.15
N LYS A 110 7.24 12.27 4.77
CA LYS A 110 7.76 13.14 3.71
C LYS A 110 8.93 13.92 4.27
N THR A 111 10.14 13.55 3.88
CA THR A 111 11.38 14.18 4.34
C THR A 111 11.78 15.37 3.47
N GLY A 112 11.24 15.47 2.25
CA GLY A 112 11.60 16.52 1.31
C GLY A 112 10.84 16.41 -0.01
N GLY A 113 11.25 17.24 -0.96
CA GLY A 113 10.63 17.34 -2.28
C GLY A 113 9.30 18.12 -2.30
N GLN A 114 8.84 18.47 -3.49
CA GLN A 114 7.64 19.29 -3.70
C GLN A 114 6.44 18.48 -4.23
N ALA A 115 6.65 17.22 -4.61
CA ALA A 115 5.60 16.42 -5.23
C ALA A 115 4.50 16.03 -4.23
N LYS A 116 3.31 15.79 -4.79
CA LYS A 116 2.23 15.01 -4.18
C LYS A 116 2.56 13.52 -4.30
N ALA A 117 2.24 12.73 -3.29
CA ALA A 117 2.35 11.28 -3.35
C ALA A 117 1.21 10.60 -2.61
N GLU A 118 0.74 9.48 -3.13
CA GLU A 118 -0.28 8.65 -2.49
C GLU A 118 0.36 7.39 -1.94
N VAL A 119 -0.01 7.04 -0.71
CA VAL A 119 0.33 5.81 -0.02
C VAL A 119 -0.88 4.90 0.00
N THR A 120 -0.73 3.66 -0.46
CA THR A 120 -1.73 2.59 -0.32
C THR A 120 -1.12 1.45 0.50
N ILE A 121 -1.78 1.07 1.59
CA ILE A 121 -1.38 -0.05 2.46
C ILE A 121 -2.38 -1.18 2.28
N CYS A 122 -1.85 -2.37 1.98
CA CYS A 122 -2.64 -3.59 1.84
C CYS A 122 -2.06 -4.72 2.66
N SER A 123 -2.89 -5.67 3.08
CA SER A 123 -2.44 -6.96 3.60
C SER A 123 -2.75 -8.10 2.64
N TYR A 124 -1.89 -9.11 2.64
CA TYR A 124 -1.99 -10.29 1.80
C TYR A 124 -1.77 -11.54 2.63
N ASN A 125 -2.57 -12.55 2.33
CA ASN A 125 -2.33 -13.91 2.80
C ASN A 125 -1.21 -14.56 1.98
N THR A 126 -0.90 -15.80 2.32
CA THR A 126 0.21 -16.62 1.81
C THR A 126 0.33 -16.65 0.28
N SER A 127 -0.79 -16.66 -0.45
CA SER A 127 -0.83 -16.78 -1.91
C SER A 127 -0.57 -15.48 -2.67
N GLY A 128 -0.49 -14.33 -1.99
CA GLY A 128 -0.40 -13.03 -2.65
C GLY A 128 -1.67 -12.58 -3.40
N LYS A 129 -2.71 -13.43 -3.46
CA LYS A 129 -4.01 -13.12 -4.05
C LYS A 129 -4.95 -12.51 -2.99
N GLY A 130 -5.91 -11.71 -3.45
CA GLY A 130 -6.97 -11.18 -2.57
C GLY A 130 -6.48 -10.14 -1.56
N GLY A 131 -5.61 -9.22 -1.99
CA GLY A 131 -5.12 -8.14 -1.14
C GLY A 131 -6.26 -7.32 -0.54
N LYS A 132 -6.27 -7.16 0.78
CA LYS A 132 -7.23 -6.31 1.49
C LYS A 132 -6.67 -4.89 1.58
N ASN A 133 -7.41 -3.91 1.08
CA ASN A 133 -7.05 -2.50 1.25
C ASN A 133 -7.29 -2.11 2.70
N LEU A 134 -6.27 -1.53 3.34
CA LEU A 134 -6.31 -1.15 4.74
C LEU A 134 -6.32 0.37 4.89
N HIS A 135 -5.43 1.06 4.18
CA HIS A 135 -5.30 2.51 4.28
C HIS A 135 -4.91 3.12 2.94
N VAL A 136 -5.47 4.29 2.64
CA VAL A 136 -5.04 5.17 1.54
C VAL A 136 -4.83 6.57 2.09
N TYR A 137 -3.71 7.21 1.73
CA TYR A 137 -3.41 8.56 2.19
C TYR A 137 -2.60 9.33 1.15
N SER A 138 -3.00 10.58 0.88
CA SER A 138 -2.26 11.48 0.00
C SER A 138 -1.48 12.52 0.80
N PHE A 139 -0.17 12.54 0.61
CA PHE A 139 0.67 13.66 1.03
C PHE A 139 0.47 14.83 0.07
N LYS A 140 0.22 16.03 0.63
CA LYS A 140 0.08 17.26 -0.12
C LYS A 140 1.42 17.68 -0.78
N PRO A 141 1.37 18.42 -1.90
CA PRO A 141 2.55 19.09 -2.43
C PRO A 141 3.06 20.16 -1.44
N GLY A 142 4.30 20.63 -1.64
CA GLY A 142 4.96 21.58 -0.75
C GLY A 142 6.15 20.97 0.00
N PRO A 143 6.87 21.75 0.83
CA PRO A 143 8.11 21.31 1.46
C PRO A 143 7.94 20.07 2.35
N GLY A 144 9.05 19.33 2.56
CA GLY A 144 9.10 18.19 3.48
C GLY A 144 8.83 18.62 4.92
N ASN A 145 8.29 17.69 5.74
CA ASN A 145 8.03 17.74 7.21
C ASN A 145 6.71 17.07 7.61
N ALA A 146 5.92 16.55 6.67
CA ALA A 146 4.71 15.80 6.97
C ALA A 146 5.01 14.34 7.35
N SER A 147 4.29 13.79 8.32
CA SER A 147 4.39 12.40 8.74
C SER A 147 3.00 11.81 8.96
N LYS A 148 2.81 10.54 8.61
CA LYS A 148 1.57 9.81 8.86
C LYS A 148 1.87 8.39 9.32
N SER A 149 1.29 8.02 10.45
CA SER A 149 1.34 6.66 11.01
C SER A 149 0.00 5.95 10.78
N PHE A 150 0.09 4.65 10.50
CA PHE A 150 -1.04 3.77 10.24
C PHE A 150 -0.89 2.54 11.12
N LYS A 151 -1.86 2.31 12.01
CA LYS A 151 -1.97 1.05 12.72
C LYS A 151 -2.65 0.02 11.81
N VAL A 152 -2.03 -1.14 11.67
CA VAL A 152 -2.50 -2.23 10.83
C VAL A 152 -2.70 -3.45 11.71
N ASP A 153 -3.96 -3.77 12.02
CA ASP A 153 -4.36 -4.88 12.88
C ASP A 153 -4.75 -6.13 12.07
N GLY A 154 -4.75 -7.31 12.72
CA GLY A 154 -5.17 -8.58 12.11
C GLY A 154 -4.19 -9.13 11.09
N VAL A 155 -2.89 -8.87 11.27
CA VAL A 155 -1.83 -9.19 10.30
C VAL A 155 -0.87 -10.30 10.71
N ASN A 156 -1.12 -10.98 11.83
CA ASN A 156 -0.31 -12.15 12.19
C ASN A 156 -0.33 -13.20 11.06
N GLY A 157 0.84 -13.66 10.63
CA GLY A 157 1.02 -14.58 9.51
C GLY A 157 0.77 -13.99 8.12
N LYS A 158 0.34 -12.72 8.02
CA LYS A 158 0.10 -12.01 6.76
C LYS A 158 1.30 -11.16 6.38
N MET A 159 1.41 -10.82 5.11
CA MET A 159 2.39 -9.85 4.61
C MET A 159 1.69 -8.51 4.34
N ILE A 160 2.41 -7.40 4.46
CA ILE A 160 1.91 -6.05 4.19
C ILE A 160 2.61 -5.49 2.95
N SER A 161 1.86 -4.86 2.03
CA SER A 161 2.44 -3.94 1.05
C SER A 161 2.25 -2.49 1.47
N VAL A 162 3.25 -1.67 1.19
CA VAL A 162 3.12 -0.20 1.19
C VAL A 162 3.53 0.30 -0.18
N ARG A 163 2.55 0.69 -0.98
CA ARG A 163 2.77 1.27 -2.31
C ARG A 163 2.76 2.79 -2.19
N MET A 164 3.77 3.44 -2.74
CA MET A 164 3.89 4.89 -2.82
C MET A 164 3.97 5.31 -4.28
N ASN A 165 2.99 6.11 -4.71
CA ASN A 165 2.87 6.57 -6.08
C ASN A 165 3.04 8.09 -6.13
N GLY A 166 3.99 8.57 -6.93
CA GLY A 166 4.18 9.98 -7.21
C GLY A 166 3.06 10.50 -8.12
N GLN A 167 2.51 11.66 -7.79
CA GLN A 167 1.38 12.26 -8.52
C GLN A 167 1.75 13.61 -9.13
N THR A 168 3.04 13.90 -9.32
CA THR A 168 3.53 15.18 -9.87
C THR A 168 4.74 14.95 -10.78
N ALA A 169 4.54 14.97 -12.11
CA ALA A 169 5.50 14.49 -13.11
C ALA A 169 6.91 15.12 -13.07
N THR A 170 7.05 16.38 -12.69
CA THR A 170 8.33 17.11 -12.72
C THR A 170 8.95 17.31 -11.34
N LYS A 171 8.31 16.79 -10.28
CA LYS A 171 8.75 17.00 -8.89
C LYS A 171 9.08 15.67 -8.25
N LYS A 172 9.93 15.74 -7.21
CA LYS A 172 10.29 14.58 -6.40
C LYS A 172 9.51 14.55 -5.08
N PHE A 173 9.29 13.33 -4.57
CA PHE A 173 8.81 13.06 -3.22
C PHE A 173 9.90 12.28 -2.48
N GLU A 174 10.53 12.90 -1.49
CA GLU A 174 11.54 12.25 -0.66
C GLU A 174 10.87 11.74 0.61
N TYR A 175 11.22 10.50 1.00
CA TYR A 175 10.53 9.82 2.07
C TYR A 175 11.43 8.98 2.96
N SER A 176 10.93 8.77 4.17
CA SER A 176 11.32 7.68 5.07
C SER A 176 10.09 6.83 5.39
N ILE A 177 10.22 5.52 5.33
CA ILE A 177 9.19 4.55 5.69
C ILE A 177 9.73 3.65 6.80
N SER A 178 8.89 3.33 7.80
CA SER A 178 9.24 2.37 8.85
C SER A 178 8.07 1.47 9.22
N ALA A 179 8.40 0.30 9.75
CA ALA A 179 7.46 -0.67 10.29
C ALA A 179 7.94 -1.18 11.65
N LYS A 180 7.05 -1.22 12.64
CA LYS A 180 7.37 -1.61 14.04
C LYS A 180 6.26 -2.45 14.67
#